data_AF-A0A6B3BEA9-F1
#
_entry.id   AF-A0A6B3BEA9-F1
#
_cell.length_a   1.000
_cell.length_b   1.000
_cell.length_c   1.000
_cell.angle_alpha   90.00
_cell.angle_beta   90.00
_cell.angle_gamma   90.00
#
_symmetry.space_group_name_H-M   'P 1'
#
loop_
_entity.id
_entity.type
_entity.pdbx_description
1 polymer ?
#
loop_
_entity_poly.entity_id
_entity_poly.type
_entity_poly.pdbx_seq_one_letter_code
_entity_poly.pdbx_strand_id
1 'polypeptide(L)'
;MVIGAAVVLFIASFLDYYDYGNSGVDGPNSWDSLGNGIGVYMVGVIGAALIVLSRSQPQPRKIVGLDLAQFGVAATVFTAWNMFWTIIDLGQIDAGAGLILGFIASLALAAGAVASPLVPALKAPLAGAPGPQAVQPPYGGQPGQGYGYPGGP
;
A
#
# COMPACT_ATOMS: atom_id res chain seq x y z
N MET A 1 4.13 1.37 6.07
CA MET A 1 5.13 1.67 5.01
C MET A 1 4.49 1.86 3.64
N VAL A 2 3.75 0.87 3.10
CA VAL A 2 3.09 0.96 1.77
C VAL A 2 2.21 2.21 1.60
N ILE A 3 1.36 2.54 2.59
CA ILE A 3 0.48 3.72 2.52
C ILE A 3 1.29 5.02 2.46
N GLY A 4 2.27 5.19 3.35
CA GLY A 4 3.09 6.41 3.38
C GLY A 4 3.86 6.61 2.07
N ALA A 5 4.48 5.55 1.54
CA ALA A 5 5.17 5.62 0.26
C ALA A 5 4.23 5.94 -0.91
N ALA A 6 3.00 5.41 -0.91
CA ALA A 6 2.00 5.73 -1.92
C ALA A 6 1.54 7.20 -1.84
N VAL A 7 1.42 7.77 -0.64
CA VAL A 7 1.10 9.19 -0.46
C VAL A 7 2.23 10.07 -0.98
N VAL A 8 3.49 9.74 -0.67
CA VAL A 8 4.64 10.49 -1.20
C VAL A 8 4.71 10.38 -2.73
N LEU A 9 4.48 9.19 -3.29
CA LEU A 9 4.40 9.00 -4.74
C LEU A 9 3.31 9.88 -5.36
N PHE A 10 2.13 9.94 -4.73
CA PHE A 10 1.04 10.81 -5.18
C PHE A 10 1.41 12.29 -5.11
N ILE A 11 2.03 12.75 -4.02
CA ILE A 11 2.51 14.14 -3.88
C ILE A 11 3.55 14.46 -4.95
N ALA A 12 4.49 13.55 -5.21
CA ALA A 12 5.52 13.71 -6.23
C ALA A 12 4.94 13.90 -7.64
N SER A 13 3.72 13.42 -7.92
CA SER A 13 3.08 13.62 -9.22
C SER A 13 2.76 15.08 -9.53
N PHE A 14 2.59 15.93 -8.51
CA PHE A 14 2.31 17.37 -8.64
C PHE A 14 3.56 18.23 -8.78
N LEU A 15 4.74 17.66 -8.52
CA LEU A 15 6.01 18.36 -8.65
C LEU A 15 6.55 18.22 -10.08
N ASP A 16 7.46 19.11 -10.44
CA ASP A 16 8.10 19.17 -11.75
C ASP A 16 8.72 17.81 -12.11
N TYR A 17 8.33 17.30 -13.27
CA TYR A 17 8.79 16.02 -13.79
C TYR A 17 10.16 16.17 -14.48
N TYR A 18 10.38 17.31 -15.13
CA TYR A 18 11.64 17.70 -15.75
C TYR A 18 12.15 19.00 -15.13
N ASP A 19 13.46 19.16 -15.05
CA ASP A 19 14.11 20.42 -14.68
C ASP A 19 14.83 20.99 -15.91
N TYR A 20 14.55 22.26 -16.21
CA TYR A 20 15.18 23.01 -17.31
C TYR A 20 16.29 23.95 -16.80
N GLY A 21 16.78 23.74 -15.58
CA GLY A 21 17.89 24.47 -14.97
C GLY A 21 17.63 25.97 -14.86
N ASN A 22 18.63 26.78 -15.24
CA ASN A 22 18.57 28.24 -15.09
C ASN A 22 17.73 28.97 -16.17
N SER A 23 16.91 28.26 -16.92
CA SER A 23 16.06 28.87 -17.96
C SER A 23 14.94 29.75 -17.39
N GLY A 24 14.66 29.67 -16.08
CA GLY A 24 13.60 30.43 -15.42
C GLY A 24 12.19 29.99 -15.81
N VAL A 25 12.09 28.81 -16.45
CA VAL A 25 10.84 28.18 -16.87
C VAL A 25 10.55 27.02 -15.93
N ASP A 26 9.37 27.03 -15.29
CA ASP A 26 8.93 25.92 -14.45
C ASP A 26 8.75 24.65 -15.30
N GLY A 27 9.16 23.50 -14.74
CA GLY A 27 9.05 22.23 -15.41
C GLY A 27 7.61 21.70 -15.40
N PRO A 28 7.15 21.01 -16.47
CA PRO A 28 5.83 20.38 -16.43
C PRO A 28 5.80 19.29 -15.36
N ASN A 29 4.68 19.17 -14.65
CA ASN A 29 4.47 18.07 -13.71
C ASN A 29 3.86 16.86 -14.44
N SER A 30 3.56 15.80 -13.68
CA SER A 30 3.07 14.53 -14.27
C SER A 30 1.67 14.64 -14.88
N TRP A 31 0.87 15.60 -14.43
CA TRP A 31 -0.50 15.85 -14.88
C TRP A 31 -0.55 16.57 -16.23
N ASP A 32 0.52 17.26 -16.61
CA ASP A 32 0.64 17.92 -17.91
C ASP A 32 0.87 16.90 -19.05
N SER A 33 1.22 15.65 -18.71
CA SER A 33 1.38 14.53 -19.65
C SER A 33 0.57 13.31 -19.21
N LEU A 34 -0.70 13.29 -19.62
CA LEU A 34 -1.66 12.24 -19.24
C LEU A 34 -1.27 10.82 -19.70
N GLY A 35 -0.49 10.70 -20.77
CA GLY A 35 -0.11 9.42 -21.36
C GLY A 35 1.09 8.73 -20.71
N ASN A 36 2.13 9.48 -20.33
CA ASN A 36 3.40 8.91 -19.85
C ASN A 36 3.72 9.28 -18.39
N GLY A 37 3.36 10.49 -17.94
CA GLY A 37 3.65 10.96 -16.59
C GLY A 37 2.70 10.33 -15.58
N ILE A 38 1.47 10.84 -15.53
CA ILE A 38 0.49 10.46 -14.51
C ILE A 38 0.17 8.96 -14.47
N GLY A 39 0.13 8.30 -15.62
CA GLY A 39 -0.22 6.88 -15.72
C GLY A 39 0.68 6.01 -14.85
N VAL A 40 1.98 6.28 -14.86
CA VAL A 40 2.97 5.51 -14.10
C VAL A 40 2.82 5.74 -12.60
N TYR A 41 2.68 7.00 -12.16
CA TYR A 41 2.42 7.30 -10.74
C TYR A 41 1.13 6.64 -10.25
N MET A 42 0.07 6.69 -11.05
CA MET A 42 -1.23 6.11 -10.69
C MET A 42 -1.19 4.59 -10.65
N VAL A 43 -0.43 3.92 -11.53
CA VAL A 43 -0.21 2.46 -11.43
C VAL A 43 0.38 2.09 -10.07
N GLY A 44 1.36 2.85 -9.58
CA GLY A 44 1.94 2.63 -8.25
C GLY A 44 0.95 2.88 -7.11
N VAL A 45 0.23 4.00 -7.16
CA VAL A 45 -0.79 4.36 -6.15
C VAL A 45 -1.93 3.34 -6.11
N ILE A 46 -2.44 2.93 -7.28
CA ILE A 46 -3.48 1.89 -7.40
C ILE A 46 -2.94 0.55 -6.92
N GLY A 47 -1.71 0.17 -7.26
CA GLY A 47 -1.06 -1.03 -6.76
C GLY A 47 -1.02 -1.06 -5.22
N ALA A 48 -0.68 0.06 -4.59
CA ALA A 48 -0.73 0.22 -3.14
C ALA A 48 -2.16 0.06 -2.58
N ALA A 49 -3.14 0.68 -3.24
CA ALA A 49 -4.54 0.58 -2.84
C ALA A 49 -5.05 -0.87 -2.92
N LEU A 50 -4.71 -1.61 -3.98
CA LEU A 50 -5.05 -3.02 -4.14
C LEU A 50 -4.45 -3.88 -3.03
N ILE A 51 -3.19 -3.65 -2.66
CA ILE A 51 -2.54 -4.34 -1.55
C ILE A 51 -3.27 -4.06 -0.22
N VAL A 52 -3.61 -2.80 0.05
CA VAL A 52 -4.27 -2.39 1.29
C VAL A 52 -5.69 -2.95 1.36
N LEU A 53 -6.46 -2.85 0.28
CA LEU A 53 -7.82 -3.40 0.18
C LEU A 53 -7.83 -4.92 0.30
N SER A 54 -6.83 -5.60 -0.26
CA SER A 54 -6.71 -7.05 -0.10
C SER A 54 -6.40 -7.45 1.34
N ARG A 55 -5.71 -6.60 2.11
CA ARG A 55 -5.37 -6.85 3.52
C ARG A 55 -6.49 -6.50 4.49
N SER A 56 -7.36 -5.56 4.13
CA SER A 56 -8.50 -5.19 4.97
C SER A 56 -9.65 -6.18 4.90
N GLN A 57 -9.59 -7.15 3.99
CA GLN A 57 -10.61 -8.17 3.83
C GLN A 57 -10.31 -9.43 4.68
N PRO A 58 -11.34 -10.08 5.26
CA PRO A 58 -11.15 -11.28 6.08
C PRO A 58 -10.56 -12.48 5.34
N GLN A 59 -10.72 -12.53 4.02
CA GLN A 59 -10.21 -13.56 3.15
C GLN A 59 -9.63 -12.95 1.87
N PRO A 60 -8.51 -13.48 1.34
CA PRO A 60 -7.94 -13.01 0.09
C PRO A 60 -8.94 -13.23 -1.06
N ARG A 61 -9.48 -12.14 -1.60
CA ARG A 61 -10.41 -12.20 -2.73
C ARG A 61 -9.64 -12.22 -4.04
N LYS A 62 -10.01 -13.16 -4.90
CA LYS A 62 -9.60 -13.18 -6.30
C LYS A 62 -10.64 -12.43 -7.13
N ILE A 63 -10.21 -11.49 -7.97
CA ILE A 63 -11.08 -10.84 -8.96
C ILE A 63 -10.73 -11.42 -10.31
N VAL A 64 -11.69 -12.09 -10.96
CA VAL A 64 -11.47 -12.78 -12.26
C VAL A 64 -10.28 -13.76 -12.19
N GLY A 65 -10.09 -14.41 -11.03
CA GLY A 65 -8.99 -15.35 -10.80
C GLY A 65 -7.65 -14.71 -10.39
N LEU A 66 -7.52 -13.38 -10.43
CA LEU A 66 -6.31 -12.66 -10.04
C LEU A 66 -6.30 -12.34 -8.54
N ASP A 67 -5.18 -12.62 -7.88
CA ASP A 67 -4.93 -12.17 -6.51
C ASP A 67 -4.58 -10.69 -6.49
N LEU A 68 -5.38 -9.88 -5.78
CA LEU A 68 -5.23 -8.42 -5.76
C LEU A 68 -3.95 -7.96 -5.06
N ALA A 69 -3.50 -8.67 -4.03
CA ALA A 69 -2.27 -8.32 -3.34
C ALA A 69 -1.06 -8.59 -4.26
N GLN A 70 -1.03 -9.74 -4.93
CA GLN A 70 0.04 -10.10 -5.85
C GLN A 70 0.07 -9.16 -7.07
N PHE A 71 -1.09 -8.87 -7.66
CA PHE A 71 -1.16 -7.92 -8.77
C PHE A 71 -0.71 -6.51 -8.33
N GLY A 72 -1.13 -6.08 -7.14
CA GLY A 72 -0.69 -4.81 -6.58
C GLY A 72 0.83 -4.75 -6.36
N VAL A 73 1.45 -5.82 -5.86
CA VAL A 73 2.92 -5.91 -5.73
C VAL A 73 3.60 -5.82 -7.10
N ALA A 74 3.08 -6.50 -8.12
CA ALA A 74 3.63 -6.41 -9.47
C ALA A 74 3.53 -4.97 -10.02
N ALA A 75 2.40 -4.28 -9.79
CA ALA A 75 2.20 -2.90 -10.22
C ALA A 75 3.19 -1.93 -9.55
N THR A 76 3.48 -2.09 -8.26
CA THR A 76 4.46 -1.21 -7.57
C THR A 76 5.88 -1.43 -8.07
N VAL A 77 6.28 -2.69 -8.31
CA VAL A 77 7.59 -3.02 -8.91
C VAL A 77 7.68 -2.47 -10.33
N PHE A 78 6.62 -2.61 -11.14
CA PHE A 78 6.59 -2.08 -12.50
C PHE A 78 6.70 -0.55 -12.53
N THR A 79 6.08 0.13 -11.58
CA THR A 79 6.20 1.59 -11.43
C THR A 79 7.65 2.01 -11.20
N ALA A 80 8.34 1.34 -10.26
CA ALA A 80 9.75 1.62 -9.98
C ALA A 80 10.66 1.31 -11.18
N TRP A 81 10.38 0.21 -11.87
CA TRP A 81 11.08 -0.16 -13.09
C TRP A 81 10.91 0.87 -14.20
N ASN A 82 9.69 1.37 -14.42
CA ASN A 82 9.42 2.39 -15.42
C ASN A 82 10.17 3.69 -15.10
N MET A 83 10.06 4.19 -13.86
CA MET A 83 10.74 5.41 -13.43
C MET A 83 12.27 5.32 -13.52
N PHE A 84 12.84 4.14 -13.25
CA PHE A 84 14.26 3.88 -13.42
C PHE A 84 14.72 4.12 -14.87
N TRP A 85 14.00 3.55 -15.85
CA TRP A 85 14.33 3.76 -17.26
C TRP A 85 14.08 5.20 -17.70
N THR A 86 13.01 5.83 -17.22
CA THR A 86 12.75 7.24 -17.53
C THR A 86 13.91 8.13 -17.10
N ILE A 87 14.45 7.94 -15.88
CA ILE A 87 15.61 8.71 -15.41
C ILE A 87 16.84 8.49 -16.29
N ILE A 88 17.07 7.26 -16.75
CA ILE A 88 18.22 6.94 -17.62
C ILE A 88 18.06 7.57 -19.02
N ASP A 89 16.84 7.68 -19.52
CA ASP A 89 16.53 8.15 -20.88
C ASP A 89 16.41 9.68 -21.01
N LEU A 90 16.65 10.43 -19.93
CA LEU A 90 16.49 11.90 -19.89
C LEU A 90 17.41 12.68 -20.85
N GLY A 91 18.51 12.09 -21.30
CA GLY A 91 19.39 12.68 -22.30
C GLY A 91 20.09 13.96 -21.83
N GLN A 92 19.57 15.13 -22.24
CA GLN A 92 20.12 16.47 -21.91
C GLN A 92 19.22 17.27 -20.95
N ILE A 93 18.09 16.70 -20.53
CA ILE A 93 17.15 17.31 -19.60
C ILE A 93 17.45 16.77 -18.21
N ASP A 94 17.37 17.61 -17.18
CA ASP A 94 17.59 17.17 -15.80
C ASP A 94 16.32 16.57 -15.20
N ALA A 95 16.49 15.65 -14.24
CA ALA A 95 15.36 15.05 -13.54
C ALA A 95 14.74 16.07 -12.58
N GLY A 96 13.45 16.38 -12.78
CA GLY A 96 12.73 17.26 -11.86
C GLY A 96 12.52 16.61 -10.49
N ALA A 97 12.21 17.45 -9.50
CA ALA A 97 11.98 17.00 -8.13
C ALA A 97 10.88 15.93 -8.04
N GLY A 98 9.83 16.04 -8.86
CA GLY A 98 8.75 15.06 -8.95
C GLY A 98 9.19 13.70 -9.47
N LEU A 99 10.10 13.65 -10.45
CA LEU A 99 10.65 12.40 -10.96
C LEU A 99 11.58 11.73 -9.95
N ILE A 100 12.46 12.50 -9.30
CA ILE A 100 13.40 11.98 -8.28
C ILE A 100 12.64 11.46 -7.05
N LEU A 101 11.73 12.28 -6.50
CA LEU A 101 10.92 11.89 -5.35
C LEU A 101 9.97 10.75 -5.69
N GLY A 102 9.40 10.76 -6.90
CA GLY A 102 8.58 9.68 -7.42
C GLY A 102 9.36 8.36 -7.46
N PHE A 103 10.59 8.38 -7.98
CA PHE A 103 11.44 7.20 -8.05
C PHE A 103 11.76 6.65 -6.65
N ILE A 104 12.20 7.48 -5.71
CA ILE A 104 12.48 7.05 -4.33
C ILE A 104 11.23 6.48 -3.67
N ALA A 105 10.08 7.15 -3.82
CA ALA A 105 8.81 6.69 -3.28
C ALA A 105 8.38 5.35 -3.89
N SER A 106 8.58 5.15 -5.20
CA SER A 106 8.28 3.90 -5.90
C SER A 106 9.17 2.75 -5.42
N LEU A 107 10.46 3.00 -5.17
CA LEU A 107 11.37 2.01 -4.60
C LEU A 107 10.96 1.63 -3.18
N ALA A 108 10.68 2.61 -2.33
CA ALA A 108 10.20 2.37 -0.97
C ALA A 108 8.85 1.63 -0.95
N LEU A 109 7.97 1.95 -1.90
CA LEU A 109 6.68 1.31 -2.09
C LEU A 109 6.84 -0.16 -2.52
N ALA A 110 7.68 -0.43 -3.53
CA ALA A 110 7.97 -1.78 -4.01
C ALA A 110 8.66 -2.63 -2.93
N ALA A 111 9.69 -2.09 -2.28
CA ALA A 111 10.38 -2.76 -1.17
C ALA A 111 9.40 -3.06 -0.02
N GLY A 112 8.58 -2.08 0.36
CA GLY A 112 7.54 -2.26 1.38
C GLY A 112 6.52 -3.32 0.99
N ALA A 113 6.08 -3.35 -0.27
CA ALA A 113 5.11 -4.32 -0.79
C ALA A 113 5.66 -5.75 -0.75
N VAL A 114 6.92 -5.95 -1.18
CA VAL A 114 7.60 -7.26 -1.21
C VAL A 114 8.01 -7.73 0.18
N ALA A 115 8.52 -6.84 1.04
CA ALA A 115 9.00 -7.21 2.38
C ALA A 115 7.87 -7.40 3.40
N SER A 116 6.72 -6.74 3.24
CA SER A 116 5.58 -6.85 4.16
C SER A 116 5.14 -8.29 4.49
N PRO A 117 4.98 -9.23 3.53
CA PRO A 117 4.63 -10.61 3.87
C PRO A 117 5.76 -11.35 4.59
N LEU A 118 7.01 -10.99 4.34
CA LEU A 118 8.23 -11.64 4.83
C LEU A 118 8.59 -11.23 6.26
N VAL A 119 8.20 -10.02 6.68
CA VAL A 119 8.52 -9.47 7.99
C VAL A 119 7.24 -9.29 8.81
N PRO A 120 6.89 -10.24 9.71
CA PRO A 120 5.71 -10.13 10.57
C PRO A 120 5.68 -8.84 11.41
N ALA A 121 6.84 -8.29 11.78
CA ALA A 121 6.93 -7.02 12.48
C ALA A 121 6.38 -5.82 11.66
N LEU A 122 6.39 -5.90 10.33
CA LEU A 122 5.78 -4.90 9.44
C LEU A 122 4.28 -5.13 9.20
N LYS A 123 3.75 -6.27 9.66
CA LYS A 123 2.30 -6.55 9.69
C LYS A 123 1.60 -5.94 10.89
N ALA A 124 2.31 -5.10 11.67
CA ALA A 124 1.74 -4.35 12.78
C ALA A 124 0.36 -3.80 12.39
N PRO A 125 -0.71 -4.15 13.12
CA PRO A 125 -2.07 -3.85 12.74
C PRO A 125 -2.26 -2.36 12.42
N LEU A 126 -2.71 -2.05 11.20
CA LEU A 126 -3.08 -0.69 10.81
C LEU A 126 -4.37 -0.22 11.50
N ALA A 127 -5.17 -1.16 12.00
CA ALA A 127 -6.23 -0.92 12.97
C ALA A 127 -5.67 -1.32 14.34
N GLY A 128 -5.83 -0.49 15.37
CA GLY A 128 -5.26 -0.70 16.70
C GLY A 128 -5.43 -2.12 17.24
N ALA A 129 -4.53 -2.51 18.16
CA ALA A 129 -4.47 -3.83 18.77
C ALA A 129 -5.89 -4.41 18.99
N PRO A 130 -6.15 -5.67 18.60
CA PRO A 130 -7.43 -6.30 18.85
C PRO A 130 -7.81 -6.03 20.30
N GLY A 131 -8.89 -5.27 20.51
CA GLY A 131 -9.42 -5.05 21.84
C GLY A 131 -9.66 -6.42 22.48
N PRO A 132 -9.53 -6.57 23.82
CA PRO A 132 -9.66 -7.84 24.49
C PRO A 132 -10.89 -8.58 23.95
N GLN A 133 -10.69 -9.69 23.25
CA GLN A 133 -11.81 -10.52 22.83
C GLN A 133 -12.44 -11.02 24.13
N ALA A 134 -13.63 -10.48 24.45
CA ALA A 134 -14.44 -11.03 25.51
C ALA A 134 -14.61 -12.51 25.21
N VAL A 135 -14.01 -13.35 26.05
CA VAL A 135 -14.15 -14.80 26.01
C VAL A 135 -15.66 -15.06 26.10
N GLN A 136 -16.28 -15.44 24.97
CA GLN A 136 -17.66 -15.90 24.99
C GLN A 136 -17.67 -17.18 25.84
N PRO A 137 -18.42 -17.23 26.96
CA PRO A 137 -18.60 -18.48 27.69
C PRO A 137 -19.21 -19.50 26.71
N PRO A 138 -18.68 -20.73 26.63
CA PRO A 138 -19.27 -21.77 25.80
C PRO A 138 -20.73 -21.97 26.22
N TYR A 139 -21.66 -21.51 25.39
CA TYR A 139 -23.08 -21.60 25.67
C TYR A 139 -23.51 -23.06 25.58
N GLY A 140 -23.78 -23.66 26.75
CA GLY A 140 -24.24 -25.03 26.89
C GLY A 140 -24.49 -25.44 28.35
N GLY A 141 -24.87 -24.50 29.21
CA GLY A 141 -25.37 -24.82 30.56
C GLY A 141 -26.85 -25.18 30.48
N GLN A 142 -27.16 -26.48 30.52
CA GLN A 142 -28.53 -26.99 30.63
C GLN A 142 -29.25 -26.37 31.85
N PRO A 143 -30.53 -25.95 31.72
CA PRO A 143 -31.33 -25.56 32.88
C PRO A 143 -31.91 -26.85 33.51
N GLY A 144 -31.25 -27.34 34.56
CA GLY A 144 -31.64 -28.54 35.29
C GLY A 144 -32.01 -28.24 36.74
N GLN A 145 -33.31 -28.21 37.01
CA GLN A 145 -33.92 -28.23 38.33
C GLN A 145 -33.37 -29.37 39.21
N GLY A 146 -33.32 -29.14 40.53
CA GLY A 146 -33.75 -30.19 41.47
C GLY A 146 -32.79 -30.54 42.60
N TYR A 147 -33.36 -30.47 43.81
CA TYR A 147 -32.97 -31.15 45.04
C TYR A 147 -31.83 -30.56 45.87
N GLY A 148 -32.24 -29.72 46.83
CA GLY A 148 -31.51 -29.50 48.06
C GLY A 148 -31.40 -30.79 48.88
N TYR A 149 -30.28 -30.92 49.58
CA TYR A 149 -30.14 -31.90 50.65
C TYR A 149 -30.15 -31.16 52.00
N PRO A 150 -31.10 -31.48 52.90
CA PRO A 150 -31.15 -30.92 54.25
C PRO A 150 -30.06 -31.56 55.14
N GLY A 151 -29.60 -30.80 56.14
CA GLY A 151 -28.41 -31.14 56.91
C GLY A 151 -28.47 -32.34 57.87
N GLY A 152 -27.26 -32.66 58.37
CA GLY A 152 -26.94 -33.44 59.58
C GLY A 152 -26.72 -34.94 59.34
N PRO A 153 -25.93 -35.64 60.19
CA PRO A 153 -25.02 -35.22 61.26
C PRO A 153 -23.54 -35.04 60.84
#